data_AF-A0A7S1JPX5-F1
#
_entry.id   AF-A0A7S1JPX5-F1
#
_cell.length_a   1.000
_cell.length_b   1.000
_cell.length_c   1.000
_cell.angle_alpha   90.00
_cell.angle_beta   90.00
_cell.angle_gamma   90.00
#
_symmetry.space_group_name_H-M   'P 1'
#
loop_
_entity.id
_entity.type
_entity.pdbx_description
1 polymer ?
#
loop_
_entity_poly.entity_id
_entity_poly.type
_entity_poly.pdbx_seq_one_letter_code
_entity_poly.pdbx_strand_id
1 'polypeptide(L)'
;SSSVNGIAQQQRDDDRGDVIMVAPSASQQPPQQEEESDDEGLVIYRDAKEAREPLMELFTSKGVTNRWKWEEASKLLQNDKRVRKQFSKLTTGEKRQMFAEYLSQAQKRAKELEREKRKQARVTLLEEIKKWPQTKGTNRYRDFAEMYFQSDWWRYTEENERDDAFQDFMEEHERTEREERRAKRQEYVEKVQSKFSLHPTLTADTRWRDVVELMKDDCDFKWLDKVDALFAWRDWVAADDRKADEEKRKKTYRTERKNRDAFNQLLEESVVRNNINAKTLWQDFMPTIKDDERYRNMLGQGGSTPRDLFEDKLEDLTEEYQDQKDIVIKILEDAQLKIKADTDWKTFHEECADHDDFKGVSAVNAKLIYESLLRKTKDEARHAEKEVKKIRRRFAELLDECDVPTDISYDAAMSVLKKQGQFEVAIEMVPDDRIRRDAFLYYCTHREGGGDADHHRMTAMSGSSKDDGKGQQQRHGGH
;
A
#
# COMPACT_ATOMS: atom_id res chain seq x y z
N SER A 1 0.14 78.91 -41.13
CA SER A 1 1.26 78.16 -41.72
C SER A 1 0.68 76.91 -42.36
N SER A 2 0.10 76.99 -43.57
CA SER A 2 0.79 76.90 -44.88
C SER A 2 1.45 75.52 -45.04
N SER A 3 1.30 74.72 -46.09
CA SER A 3 0.67 74.80 -47.41
C SER A 3 0.80 73.37 -48.00
N VAL A 4 -0.20 72.71 -48.60
CA VAL A 4 -0.65 72.79 -50.01
C VAL A 4 -0.01 71.75 -50.97
N ASN A 5 -0.88 71.21 -51.85
CA ASN A 5 -0.69 70.53 -53.17
C ASN A 5 -0.45 69.01 -53.21
N GLY A 6 -1.06 68.25 -54.14
CA GLY A 6 -1.87 68.64 -55.30
C GLY A 6 -2.35 67.43 -56.13
N ILE A 7 -3.41 67.69 -56.89
CA ILE A 7 -4.19 66.82 -57.80
C ILE A 7 -3.45 66.60 -59.14
N ALA A 8 -3.66 65.46 -59.81
CA ALA A 8 -3.68 65.40 -61.28
C ALA A 8 -4.42 64.16 -61.83
N GLN A 9 -5.55 64.40 -62.50
CA GLN A 9 -6.15 63.55 -63.53
C GLN A 9 -5.38 63.70 -64.85
N GLN A 10 -5.40 62.68 -65.70
CA GLN A 10 -5.22 62.88 -67.15
C GLN A 10 -5.90 61.78 -67.98
N GLN A 11 -6.91 62.21 -68.75
CA GLN A 11 -7.40 61.61 -69.98
C GLN A 11 -6.64 62.22 -71.18
N ARG A 12 -6.54 61.45 -72.27
CA ARG A 12 -6.50 61.80 -73.71
C ARG A 12 -6.33 60.47 -74.48
N ASP A 13 -7.32 59.95 -75.20
CA ASP A 13 -7.93 60.34 -76.49
C ASP A 13 -7.12 59.95 -77.74
N ASP A 14 -7.77 59.07 -78.53
CA ASP A 14 -7.88 58.93 -80.00
C ASP A 14 -6.67 58.89 -80.94
N ASP A 15 -6.66 57.85 -81.82
CA ASP A 15 -6.72 58.07 -83.28
C ASP A 15 -7.11 56.79 -84.08
N ARG A 16 -8.19 56.92 -84.90
CA ARG A 16 -8.48 56.40 -86.27
C ARG A 16 -8.38 54.89 -86.58
N GLY A 17 -9.28 54.23 -87.32
CA GLY A 17 -10.35 54.63 -88.24
C GLY A 17 -10.31 53.78 -89.53
N ASP A 18 -11.49 53.48 -90.09
CA ASP A 18 -11.84 52.80 -91.37
C ASP A 18 -11.99 51.26 -91.38
N VAL A 19 -13.22 50.70 -91.36
CA VAL A 19 -14.27 50.57 -92.42
C VAL A 19 -13.80 49.59 -93.51
N ILE A 20 -14.48 48.46 -93.73
CA ILE A 20 -15.53 48.29 -94.75
C ILE A 20 -16.37 47.02 -94.43
N MET A 21 -17.70 47.18 -94.55
CA MET A 21 -18.72 46.12 -94.55
C MET A 21 -18.57 45.17 -95.75
N VAL A 22 -19.06 43.93 -95.64
CA VAL A 22 -19.95 43.26 -96.61
C VAL A 22 -20.31 41.86 -96.07
N ALA A 23 -21.59 41.64 -95.78
CA ALA A 23 -22.26 40.34 -95.87
C ALA A 23 -22.92 40.26 -97.28
N PRO A 24 -23.48 39.13 -97.78
CA PRO A 24 -23.75 37.84 -97.13
C PRO A 24 -23.46 36.62 -98.05
N SER A 25 -23.81 35.41 -97.60
CA SER A 25 -24.67 34.43 -98.31
C SER A 25 -24.26 32.98 -98.07
N ALA A 26 -25.28 32.15 -97.87
CA ALA A 26 -25.24 30.73 -97.57
C ALA A 26 -24.90 29.87 -98.80
N SER A 27 -24.14 28.79 -98.60
CA SER A 27 -24.39 27.44 -99.14
C SER A 27 -23.28 26.45 -98.73
N GLN A 28 -23.74 25.31 -98.20
CA GLN A 28 -23.20 23.94 -98.36
C GLN A 28 -21.88 23.52 -97.69
N GLN A 29 -22.07 22.65 -96.67
CA GLN A 29 -21.34 21.41 -96.30
C GLN A 29 -19.80 21.42 -96.15
N PRO A 30 -19.28 21.08 -94.96
CA PRO A 30 -18.05 20.32 -94.80
C PRO A 30 -18.32 18.79 -94.79
N PRO A 31 -17.34 17.98 -95.21
CA PRO A 31 -17.53 16.61 -95.65
C PRO A 31 -17.60 15.60 -94.50
N GLN A 32 -18.32 14.51 -94.76
CA GLN A 32 -18.25 13.26 -94.02
C GLN A 32 -16.81 12.74 -94.03
N GLN A 33 -16.24 12.55 -92.85
CA GLN A 33 -15.15 11.62 -92.64
C GLN A 33 -15.61 10.59 -91.61
N GLU A 34 -15.46 9.35 -92.04
CA GLU A 34 -15.79 8.10 -91.37
C GLU A 34 -14.95 7.95 -90.11
N GLU A 35 -15.59 7.85 -88.94
CA GLU A 35 -14.97 7.20 -87.77
C GLU A 35 -15.24 5.70 -87.87
N GLU A 36 -14.45 5.05 -88.73
CA GLU A 36 -14.05 3.65 -88.55
C GLU A 36 -12.67 3.62 -87.89
N SER A 37 -12.38 2.55 -87.15
CA SER A 37 -11.15 2.26 -86.38
C SER A 37 -11.05 2.83 -84.95
N ASP A 38 -11.77 2.17 -84.03
CA ASP A 38 -11.35 1.93 -82.64
C ASP A 38 -12.06 0.64 -82.14
N ASP A 39 -11.99 -0.43 -82.95
CA ASP A 39 -12.58 -1.75 -82.68
C ASP A 39 -11.51 -2.84 -82.45
N GLU A 40 -10.31 -2.46 -81.99
CA GLU A 40 -9.27 -3.41 -81.58
C GLU A 40 -9.10 -3.38 -80.05
N GLY A 41 -9.66 -4.40 -79.38
CA GLY A 41 -9.32 -4.72 -77.97
C GLY A 41 -10.42 -4.60 -76.92
N LEU A 42 -11.70 -4.49 -77.27
CA LEU A 42 -12.78 -4.40 -76.28
C LEU A 42 -13.05 -5.77 -75.60
N VAL A 43 -12.58 -5.91 -74.35
CA VAL A 43 -12.79 -7.11 -73.51
C VAL A 43 -14.28 -7.33 -73.23
N ILE A 44 -14.79 -8.53 -73.52
CA ILE A 44 -16.14 -8.96 -73.16
C ILE A 44 -16.07 -9.64 -71.80
N TYR A 45 -16.65 -9.01 -70.78
CA TYR A 45 -16.67 -9.55 -69.43
C TYR A 45 -17.61 -10.76 -69.37
N ARG A 46 -17.10 -11.89 -68.87
CA ARG A 46 -17.80 -13.18 -68.94
C ARG A 46 -18.76 -13.40 -67.79
N ASP A 47 -18.48 -12.80 -66.64
CA ASP A 47 -19.28 -12.90 -65.43
C ASP A 47 -19.49 -11.54 -64.74
N ALA A 48 -20.43 -11.50 -63.80
CA ALA A 48 -20.75 -10.28 -63.04
C ALA A 48 -19.59 -9.81 -62.13
N LYS A 49 -18.61 -10.67 -61.84
CA LYS A 49 -17.49 -10.38 -60.94
C LYS A 49 -16.36 -9.66 -61.68
N GLU A 50 -16.03 -10.09 -62.89
CA GLU A 50 -15.07 -9.49 -63.81
C GLU A 50 -15.59 -8.16 -64.35
N ALA A 51 -16.90 -8.05 -64.55
CA ALA A 51 -17.57 -6.82 -64.98
C ALA A 51 -17.75 -5.77 -63.87
N ARG A 52 -17.46 -6.09 -62.61
CA ARG A 52 -17.75 -5.23 -61.45
C ARG A 52 -17.01 -3.90 -61.46
N GLU A 53 -15.68 -3.96 -61.45
CA GLU A 53 -14.83 -2.77 -61.40
C GLU A 53 -14.93 -1.93 -62.69
N PRO A 54 -14.91 -2.53 -63.90
CA PRO A 54 -15.06 -1.77 -65.14
C PRO A 54 -16.42 -1.07 -65.28
N LEU A 55 -17.50 -1.68 -64.75
CA LEU A 55 -18.83 -1.05 -64.74
C LEU A 55 -18.90 0.12 -63.74
N MET A 56 -18.25 -0.01 -62.57
CA MET A 56 -18.12 1.08 -61.60
C MET A 56 -17.27 2.24 -62.13
N GLU A 57 -16.19 1.95 -62.85
CA GLU A 57 -15.37 2.95 -63.54
C GLU A 57 -16.18 3.64 -64.64
N LEU A 58 -16.99 2.90 -65.39
CA LEU A 58 -17.89 3.47 -66.37
C LEU A 58 -18.90 4.43 -65.73
N PHE A 59 -19.53 4.06 -64.61
CA PHE A 59 -20.41 4.96 -63.86
C PHE A 59 -19.68 6.24 -63.39
N THR A 60 -18.41 6.11 -62.99
CA THR A 60 -17.57 7.25 -62.59
C THR A 60 -17.26 8.16 -63.79
N SER A 61 -16.82 7.60 -64.92
CA SER A 61 -16.48 8.35 -66.14
C SER A 61 -17.68 9.09 -66.74
N LYS A 62 -18.89 8.56 -66.53
CA LYS A 62 -20.14 9.18 -66.94
C LYS A 62 -20.68 10.20 -65.94
N GLY A 63 -20.00 10.41 -64.83
CA GLY A 63 -20.40 11.38 -63.81
C GLY A 63 -21.72 11.02 -63.12
N VAL A 64 -22.04 9.73 -63.00
CA VAL A 64 -23.25 9.28 -62.29
C VAL A 64 -23.14 9.71 -60.83
N THR A 65 -24.10 10.52 -60.39
CA THR A 65 -24.16 11.05 -59.02
C THR A 65 -25.24 10.35 -58.21
N ASN A 66 -25.19 10.49 -56.87
CA ASN A 66 -26.17 9.92 -55.94
C ASN A 66 -27.64 10.37 -56.16
N ARG A 67 -27.88 11.35 -57.05
CA ARG A 67 -29.21 11.85 -57.41
C ARG A 67 -29.86 11.09 -58.58
N TRP A 68 -29.10 10.25 -59.28
CA TRP A 68 -29.57 9.56 -60.48
C TRP A 68 -30.44 8.36 -60.13
N LYS A 69 -31.54 8.19 -60.87
CA LYS A 69 -32.35 6.96 -60.81
C LYS A 69 -31.78 5.92 -61.77
N TRP A 70 -32.02 4.65 -61.47
CA TRP A 70 -31.61 3.54 -62.34
C TRP A 70 -32.07 3.73 -63.79
N GLU A 71 -33.27 4.25 -64.02
CA GLU A 71 -33.80 4.48 -65.37
C GLU A 71 -33.01 5.51 -66.18
N GLU A 72 -32.51 6.57 -65.53
CA GLU A 72 -31.70 7.63 -66.15
C GLU A 72 -30.30 7.10 -66.47
N ALA A 73 -29.71 6.38 -65.50
CA ALA A 73 -28.42 5.71 -65.70
C ALA A 73 -28.50 4.61 -66.77
N SER A 74 -29.57 3.82 -66.79
CA SER A 74 -29.80 2.74 -67.75
C SER A 74 -29.92 3.27 -69.18
N LYS A 75 -30.62 4.39 -69.39
CA LYS A 75 -30.67 5.06 -70.71
C LYS A 75 -29.31 5.57 -71.15
N LEU A 76 -28.54 6.16 -70.23
CA LEU A 76 -27.19 6.62 -70.52
C LEU A 76 -26.25 5.46 -70.88
N LEU A 77 -26.39 4.34 -70.17
CA LEU A 77 -25.64 3.12 -70.42
C LEU A 77 -26.03 2.45 -71.75
N GLN A 78 -27.32 2.39 -72.11
CA GLN A 78 -27.79 1.76 -73.36
C GLN A 78 -27.25 2.45 -74.63
N ASN A 79 -27.03 3.76 -74.53
CA ASN A 79 -26.46 4.56 -75.61
C ASN A 79 -24.93 4.37 -75.75
N ASP A 80 -24.26 3.77 -74.76
CA ASP A 80 -22.82 3.57 -74.79
C ASP A 80 -22.42 2.27 -75.52
N LYS A 81 -21.57 2.39 -76.55
CA LYS A 81 -21.03 1.25 -77.31
C LYS A 81 -20.29 0.25 -76.40
N ARG A 82 -19.64 0.73 -75.33
CA ARG A 82 -18.91 -0.10 -74.33
C ARG A 82 -19.87 -0.97 -73.52
N VAL A 83 -21.01 -0.43 -73.11
CA VAL A 83 -22.08 -1.21 -72.43
C VAL A 83 -22.65 -2.28 -73.34
N ARG A 84 -22.88 -1.92 -74.62
CA ARG A 84 -23.50 -2.81 -75.60
C ARG A 84 -22.59 -3.99 -75.97
N LYS A 85 -21.28 -3.80 -76.06
CA LYS A 85 -20.30 -4.85 -76.41
C LYS A 85 -19.70 -5.54 -75.17
N GLN A 86 -19.14 -4.79 -74.22
CA GLN A 86 -18.36 -5.34 -73.08
C GLN A 86 -19.24 -5.95 -71.97
N PHE A 87 -20.46 -5.44 -71.78
CA PHE A 87 -21.39 -5.86 -70.73
C PHE A 87 -22.65 -6.54 -71.30
N SER A 88 -22.56 -7.09 -72.51
CA SER A 88 -23.65 -7.78 -73.22
C SER A 88 -24.17 -9.01 -72.48
N LYS A 89 -23.32 -9.68 -71.70
CA LYS A 89 -23.63 -10.89 -70.95
C LYS A 89 -24.25 -10.65 -69.57
N LEU A 90 -24.23 -9.42 -69.06
CA LEU A 90 -24.83 -9.07 -67.76
C LEU A 90 -26.33 -8.83 -67.91
N THR A 91 -27.11 -9.43 -67.02
CA THR A 91 -28.55 -9.19 -66.91
C THR A 91 -28.86 -7.79 -66.41
N THR A 92 -30.05 -7.28 -66.72
CA THR A 92 -30.53 -5.98 -66.21
C THR A 92 -30.56 -5.95 -64.67
N GLY A 93 -30.82 -7.10 -64.03
CA GLY A 93 -30.79 -7.25 -62.57
C GLY A 93 -29.39 -7.08 -61.98
N GLU A 94 -28.39 -7.73 -62.57
CA GLU A 94 -26.99 -7.60 -62.15
C GLU A 94 -26.49 -6.16 -62.34
N LYS A 95 -26.73 -5.54 -63.50
CA LYS A 95 -26.34 -4.13 -63.74
C LYS A 95 -27.00 -3.17 -62.74
N ARG A 96 -28.26 -3.42 -62.37
CA ARG A 96 -28.99 -2.66 -61.34
C ARG A 96 -28.41 -2.86 -59.94
N GLN A 97 -27.97 -4.08 -59.62
CA GLN A 97 -27.29 -4.38 -58.36
C GLN A 97 -25.93 -3.65 -58.27
N MET A 98 -25.13 -3.66 -59.34
CA MET A 98 -23.85 -2.95 -59.39
C MET A 98 -24.03 -1.42 -59.31
N PHE A 99 -25.10 -0.89 -59.89
CA PHE A 99 -25.46 0.52 -59.76
C PHE A 99 -25.83 0.89 -58.32
N ALA A 100 -26.66 0.08 -57.65
CA ALA A 100 -26.99 0.30 -56.24
C ALA A 100 -25.73 0.24 -55.34
N GLU A 101 -24.82 -0.69 -55.64
CA GLU A 101 -23.53 -0.76 -54.95
C GLU A 101 -22.66 0.48 -55.20
N TYR A 102 -22.55 0.94 -56.46
CA TYR A 102 -21.81 2.14 -56.83
C TYR A 102 -22.35 3.39 -56.11
N LEU A 103 -23.68 3.57 -56.05
CA LEU A 103 -24.29 4.68 -55.31
C LEU A 103 -23.99 4.60 -53.81
N SER A 104 -24.05 3.41 -53.22
CA SER A 104 -23.70 3.17 -51.81
C SER A 104 -22.22 3.51 -51.54
N GLN A 105 -21.30 3.07 -52.40
CA GLN A 105 -19.88 3.38 -52.29
C GLN A 105 -19.58 4.87 -52.54
N ALA A 106 -20.26 5.52 -53.47
CA ALA A 106 -20.12 6.95 -53.72
C ALA A 106 -20.65 7.79 -52.54
N GLN A 107 -21.78 7.40 -51.93
CA GLN A 107 -22.27 8.01 -50.70
C GLN A 107 -21.29 7.81 -49.53
N LYS A 108 -20.71 6.61 -49.40
CA LYS A 108 -19.69 6.34 -48.37
C LYS A 108 -18.45 7.21 -48.56
N ARG A 109 -17.89 7.27 -49.78
CA ARG A 109 -16.74 8.14 -50.11
C ARG A 109 -17.01 9.62 -49.86
N ALA A 110 -18.19 10.11 -50.21
CA ALA A 110 -18.57 11.50 -49.96
C ALA A 110 -18.62 11.81 -48.45
N LYS A 111 -19.23 10.91 -47.64
CA LYS A 111 -19.28 11.04 -46.19
C LYS A 111 -17.89 10.94 -45.53
N GLU A 112 -17.02 10.08 -46.04
CA GLU A 112 -15.63 9.97 -45.57
C GLU A 112 -14.82 11.23 -45.88
N LEU A 113 -14.95 11.79 -47.08
CA LEU A 113 -14.27 13.02 -47.48
C LEU A 113 -14.76 14.23 -46.67
N GLU A 114 -16.06 14.32 -46.40
CA GLU A 114 -16.64 15.34 -45.52
C GLU A 114 -16.13 15.19 -44.08
N ARG A 115 -16.06 13.96 -43.57
CA ARG A 115 -15.50 13.67 -42.24
C ARG A 115 -14.03 14.09 -42.15
N GLU A 116 -13.22 13.79 -43.16
CA GLU A 116 -11.81 14.18 -43.18
C GLU A 116 -11.65 15.70 -43.26
N LYS A 117 -12.47 16.38 -44.08
CA LYS A 117 -12.50 17.85 -44.11
C LYS A 117 -12.88 18.47 -42.77
N ARG A 118 -13.88 17.91 -42.07
CA ARG A 118 -14.25 18.36 -40.72
C ARG A 118 -13.13 18.13 -39.71
N LYS A 119 -12.45 16.97 -39.78
CA LYS A 119 -11.29 16.69 -38.93
C LYS A 119 -10.14 17.67 -39.19
N GLN A 120 -9.81 17.91 -40.46
CA GLN A 120 -8.79 18.89 -40.83
C GLN A 120 -9.16 20.29 -40.37
N ALA A 121 -10.43 20.69 -40.54
CA ALA A 121 -10.92 21.99 -40.10
C ALA A 121 -10.82 22.21 -38.59
N ARG A 122 -11.04 21.16 -37.78
CA ARG A 122 -10.83 21.18 -36.32
C ARG A 122 -9.36 21.41 -35.95
N VAL A 123 -8.44 20.72 -36.63
CA VAL A 123 -7.00 20.92 -36.41
C VAL A 123 -6.60 22.35 -36.76
N THR A 124 -7.03 22.85 -37.93
CA THR A 124 -6.75 24.21 -38.36
C THR A 124 -7.36 25.27 -37.44
N LEU A 125 -8.59 25.05 -36.95
CA LEU A 125 -9.23 25.91 -35.94
C LEU A 125 -8.31 26.09 -34.72
N LEU A 126 -7.81 24.99 -34.14
CA LEU A 126 -6.94 25.03 -32.98
C LEU A 126 -5.58 25.70 -33.28
N GLU A 127 -5.02 25.49 -34.46
CA GLU A 127 -3.77 26.12 -34.89
C GLU A 127 -3.92 27.64 -35.07
N GLU A 128 -5.03 28.10 -35.65
CA GLU A 128 -5.30 29.53 -35.84
C GLU A 128 -5.63 30.22 -34.51
N ILE A 129 -6.39 29.56 -33.63
CA ILE A 129 -6.61 30.04 -32.26
C ILE A 129 -5.27 30.23 -31.54
N LYS A 130 -4.34 29.29 -31.66
CA LYS A 130 -3.00 29.38 -31.04
C LYS A 130 -2.17 30.58 -31.53
N LYS A 131 -2.36 30.99 -32.79
CA LYS A 131 -1.67 32.14 -33.39
C LYS A 131 -2.37 33.48 -33.10
N TRP A 132 -3.56 33.45 -32.52
CA TRP A 132 -4.36 34.64 -32.29
C TRP A 132 -3.60 35.68 -31.45
N PRO A 133 -3.46 36.93 -31.92
CA PRO A 133 -2.74 37.96 -31.17
C PRO A 133 -3.55 38.37 -29.94
N GLN A 134 -3.06 37.96 -28.78
CA GLN A 134 -3.68 38.21 -27.49
C GLN A 134 -3.26 39.57 -26.93
N THR A 135 -3.74 40.64 -27.55
CA THR A 135 -3.59 41.98 -26.98
C THR A 135 -4.71 42.26 -25.98
N LYS A 136 -4.43 43.09 -24.96
CA LYS A 136 -5.46 43.53 -23.99
C LYS A 136 -6.61 44.24 -24.73
N GLY A 137 -7.67 43.50 -25.04
CA GLY A 137 -8.89 44.02 -25.68
C GLY A 137 -9.47 43.18 -26.83
N THR A 138 -8.71 42.26 -27.44
CA THR A 138 -9.13 41.47 -28.63
C THR A 138 -9.46 40.01 -28.34
N ASN A 139 -9.77 39.68 -27.08
CA ASN A 139 -9.95 38.29 -26.62
C ASN A 139 -11.41 37.81 -26.74
N ARG A 140 -12.23 38.43 -27.59
CA ARG A 140 -13.62 38.03 -27.78
C ARG A 140 -13.73 37.12 -28.98
N TYR A 141 -14.51 36.04 -28.84
CA TYR A 141 -14.80 35.14 -29.96
C TYR A 141 -15.35 35.87 -31.18
N ARG A 142 -16.12 36.95 -30.97
CA ARG A 142 -16.63 37.80 -32.06
C ARG A 142 -15.53 38.35 -32.96
N ASP A 143 -14.42 38.81 -32.38
CA ASP A 143 -13.32 39.43 -33.13
C ASP A 143 -12.57 38.36 -33.93
N PHE A 144 -12.40 37.17 -33.34
CA PHE A 144 -11.87 35.99 -34.01
C PHE A 144 -12.78 35.56 -35.17
N ALA A 145 -14.09 35.52 -34.96
CA ALA A 145 -15.06 35.15 -35.97
C ALA A 145 -15.06 36.12 -37.16
N GLU A 146 -14.98 37.43 -36.90
CA GLU A 146 -14.92 38.47 -37.93
C GLU A 146 -13.66 38.36 -38.80
N MET A 147 -12.54 37.86 -38.25
CA MET A 147 -11.32 37.64 -39.02
C MET A 147 -11.39 36.38 -39.88
N TYR A 148 -11.94 35.29 -39.33
CA TYR A 148 -11.81 33.95 -39.92
C TYR A 148 -13.05 33.44 -40.66
N PHE A 149 -14.17 34.18 -40.68
CA PHE A 149 -15.42 33.70 -41.31
C PHE A 149 -15.32 33.33 -42.80
N GLN A 150 -14.36 33.89 -43.52
CA GLN A 150 -14.14 33.61 -44.94
C GLN A 150 -13.26 32.36 -45.18
N SER A 151 -12.67 31.80 -44.14
CA SER A 151 -11.75 30.67 -44.25
C SER A 151 -12.48 29.39 -44.68
N ASP A 152 -11.84 28.56 -45.51
CA ASP A 152 -12.45 27.32 -45.99
C ASP A 152 -12.82 26.36 -44.85
N TRP A 153 -12.00 26.30 -43.80
CA TRP A 153 -12.25 25.48 -42.62
C TRP A 153 -13.44 25.97 -41.77
N TRP A 154 -13.80 27.25 -41.86
CA TRP A 154 -14.92 27.86 -41.13
C TRP A 154 -16.25 27.20 -41.50
N ARG A 155 -16.41 26.77 -42.75
CA ARG A 155 -17.62 26.12 -43.25
C ARG A 155 -17.83 24.70 -42.73
N TYR A 156 -16.76 24.05 -42.28
CA TYR A 156 -16.77 22.66 -41.81
C TYR A 156 -16.78 22.55 -40.28
N THR A 157 -16.85 23.68 -39.57
CA THR A 157 -16.92 23.76 -38.11
C THR A 157 -18.21 24.45 -37.68
N GLU A 158 -18.85 23.95 -36.63
CA GLU A 158 -20.07 24.53 -36.08
C GLU A 158 -19.75 25.71 -35.17
N GLU A 159 -20.69 26.66 -35.00
CA GLU A 159 -20.43 27.86 -34.20
C GLU A 159 -20.13 27.56 -32.75
N ASN A 160 -20.91 26.68 -32.11
CA ASN A 160 -20.66 26.24 -30.74
C ASN A 160 -19.27 25.59 -30.60
N GLU A 161 -18.91 24.73 -31.57
CA GLU A 161 -17.62 24.05 -31.56
C GLU A 161 -16.43 25.03 -31.68
N ARG A 162 -16.59 26.14 -32.42
CA ARG A 162 -15.58 27.18 -32.52
C ARG A 162 -15.50 28.05 -31.27
N ASP A 163 -16.64 28.43 -30.71
CA ASP A 163 -16.70 29.25 -29.49
C ASP A 163 -16.13 28.46 -28.31
N ASP A 164 -16.57 27.20 -28.09
CA ASP A 164 -16.04 26.32 -27.05
C ASP A 164 -14.51 26.17 -27.16
N ALA A 165 -14.00 25.86 -28.36
CA ALA A 165 -12.56 25.72 -28.58
C ALA A 165 -11.78 27.04 -28.35
N PHE A 166 -12.40 28.19 -28.64
CA PHE A 166 -11.82 29.50 -28.39
C PHE A 166 -11.79 29.80 -26.89
N GLN A 167 -12.89 29.59 -26.16
CA GLN A 167 -12.95 29.80 -24.72
C GLN A 167 -11.97 28.89 -23.98
N ASP A 168 -11.95 27.60 -24.29
CA ASP A 168 -11.03 26.62 -23.69
C ASP A 168 -9.57 27.07 -23.84
N PHE A 169 -9.19 27.55 -25.03
CA PHE A 169 -7.84 28.05 -25.27
C PHE A 169 -7.55 29.34 -24.49
N MET A 170 -8.49 30.27 -24.42
CA MET A 170 -8.32 31.51 -23.66
C MET A 170 -8.15 31.23 -22.15
N GLU A 171 -8.95 30.31 -21.60
CA GLU A 171 -8.83 29.87 -20.20
C GLU A 171 -7.48 29.19 -19.93
N GLU A 172 -7.08 28.27 -20.81
CA GLU A 172 -5.79 27.58 -20.70
C GLU A 172 -4.61 28.56 -20.78
N HIS A 173 -4.69 29.54 -21.69
CA HIS A 173 -3.66 30.55 -21.83
C HIS A 173 -3.58 31.46 -20.59
N GLU A 174 -4.72 31.95 -20.10
CA GLU A 174 -4.75 32.78 -18.88
C GLU A 174 -4.23 31.99 -17.67
N ARG A 175 -4.58 30.71 -17.57
CA ARG A 175 -4.04 29.80 -16.55
C ARG A 175 -2.53 29.68 -16.68
N THR A 176 -2.02 29.38 -17.88
CA THR A 176 -0.59 29.25 -18.15
C THR A 176 0.16 30.54 -17.82
N GLU A 177 -0.31 31.71 -18.24
CA GLU A 177 0.33 33.00 -17.89
C GLU A 177 0.31 33.28 -16.38
N ARG A 178 -0.78 32.91 -15.70
CA ARG A 178 -0.88 33.02 -14.24
C ARG A 178 0.14 32.12 -13.55
N GLU A 179 0.27 30.89 -14.03
CA GLU A 179 1.25 29.90 -13.54
C GLU A 179 2.68 30.33 -13.83
N GLU A 180 3.01 30.79 -15.04
CA GLU A 180 4.34 31.31 -15.38
C GLU A 180 4.72 32.51 -14.53
N ARG A 181 3.78 33.44 -14.29
CA ARG A 181 4.01 34.59 -13.41
C ARG A 181 4.24 34.15 -11.97
N ARG A 182 3.50 33.13 -11.51
CA ARG A 182 3.70 32.54 -10.18
C ARG A 182 5.04 31.82 -10.09
N ALA A 183 5.42 31.06 -11.11
CA ALA A 183 6.68 30.33 -11.19
C ALA A 183 7.88 31.29 -11.19
N LYS A 184 7.82 32.36 -11.99
CA LYS A 184 8.83 33.43 -11.94
C LYS A 184 8.92 34.05 -10.56
N ARG A 185 7.78 34.41 -9.93
CA ARG A 185 7.80 34.94 -8.55
C ARG A 185 8.48 33.98 -7.57
N GLN A 186 8.13 32.69 -7.66
CA GLN A 186 8.72 31.65 -6.82
C GLN A 186 10.24 31.52 -7.07
N GLU A 187 10.68 31.55 -8.33
CA GLU A 187 12.11 31.49 -8.68
C GLU A 187 12.89 32.66 -8.06
N TYR A 188 12.37 33.88 -8.10
CA TYR A 188 13.02 35.04 -7.47
C TYR A 188 13.01 34.94 -5.94
N VAL A 189 11.93 34.44 -5.33
CA VAL A 189 11.89 34.15 -3.88
C VAL A 189 13.01 33.19 -3.50
N GLU A 190 13.17 32.10 -4.24
CA GLU A 190 14.21 31.09 -3.99
C GLU A 190 15.64 31.64 -4.19
N LYS A 191 15.85 32.46 -5.23
CA LYS A 191 17.13 33.17 -5.42
C LYS A 191 17.45 34.07 -4.24
N VAL A 192 16.49 34.84 -3.76
CA VAL A 192 16.67 35.73 -2.60
C VAL A 192 16.92 34.94 -1.32
N GLN A 193 16.19 33.85 -1.07
CA GLN A 193 16.43 32.96 0.07
C GLN A 193 17.83 32.30 0.02
N SER A 194 18.28 31.93 -1.18
CA SER A 194 19.64 31.41 -1.38
C SER A 194 20.69 32.47 -1.01
N LYS A 195 20.45 33.73 -1.36
CA LYS A 195 21.34 34.84 -0.99
C LYS A 195 21.34 35.11 0.52
N PHE A 196 20.21 34.96 1.21
CA PHE A 196 20.19 35.06 2.67
C PHE A 196 21.15 34.04 3.31
N SER A 197 21.12 32.79 2.83
CA SER A 197 22.01 31.72 3.30
C SER A 197 23.50 31.97 3.01
N LEU A 198 23.81 32.68 1.92
CA LEU A 198 25.19 33.00 1.53
C LEU A 198 25.72 34.26 2.21
N HIS A 199 24.84 35.09 2.77
CA HIS A 199 25.23 36.37 3.32
C HIS A 199 25.90 36.19 4.70
N PRO A 200 27.16 36.60 4.88
CA PRO A 200 27.94 36.25 6.08
C PRO A 200 27.46 36.92 7.37
N THR A 201 26.71 38.02 7.28
CA THR A 201 26.20 38.75 8.46
C THR A 201 24.73 38.52 8.74
N LEU A 202 24.01 37.76 7.89
CA LEU A 202 22.59 37.49 8.12
C LEU A 202 22.48 36.24 9.00
N THR A 203 21.77 36.40 10.11
CA THR A 203 21.42 35.33 11.04
C THR A 203 19.91 35.31 11.28
N ALA A 204 19.37 34.20 11.79
CA ALA A 204 17.96 34.07 12.15
C ALA A 204 17.45 35.20 13.08
N ASP A 205 18.32 35.75 13.93
CA ASP A 205 18.01 36.86 14.86
C ASP A 205 17.99 38.25 14.20
N THR A 206 18.38 38.36 12.93
CA THR A 206 18.48 39.66 12.25
C THR A 206 17.09 40.25 12.02
N ARG A 207 16.89 41.52 12.37
CA ARG A 207 15.60 42.19 12.19
C ARG A 207 15.37 42.49 10.71
N TRP A 208 14.11 42.39 10.28
CA TRP A 208 13.73 42.67 8.88
C TRP A 208 14.22 44.02 8.35
N ARG A 209 14.22 45.07 9.19
CA ARG A 209 14.74 46.40 8.81
C ARG A 209 16.20 46.34 8.35
N ASP A 210 17.02 45.58 9.06
CA ASP A 210 18.45 45.46 8.79
C ASP A 210 18.68 44.60 7.55
N VAL A 211 17.86 43.57 7.33
CA VAL A 211 17.86 42.76 6.10
C VAL A 211 17.58 43.61 4.87
N VAL A 212 16.55 44.46 4.93
CA VAL A 212 16.20 45.37 3.82
C VAL A 212 17.35 46.31 3.51
N GLU A 213 18.03 46.86 4.51
CA GLU A 213 19.17 47.76 4.31
C GLU A 213 20.37 47.03 3.70
N LEU A 214 20.65 45.80 4.14
CA LEU A 214 21.76 44.97 3.63
C LEU A 214 21.51 44.51 2.18
N MET A 215 20.25 44.21 1.84
CA MET A 215 19.87 43.67 0.52
C MET A 215 19.38 44.75 -0.45
N LYS A 216 19.40 46.03 -0.06
CA LYS A 216 18.80 47.13 -0.82
C LYS A 216 19.37 47.30 -2.22
N ASP A 217 20.59 46.85 -2.48
CA ASP A 217 21.28 47.00 -3.77
C ASP A 217 21.14 45.77 -4.68
N ASP A 218 20.63 44.66 -4.15
CA ASP A 218 20.48 43.41 -4.87
C ASP A 218 19.34 43.47 -5.90
N CYS A 219 19.64 43.06 -7.14
CA CYS A 219 18.69 43.13 -8.25
C CYS A 219 17.51 42.16 -8.11
N ASP A 220 17.75 40.96 -7.58
CA ASP A 220 16.70 39.95 -7.41
C ASP A 220 15.80 40.32 -6.22
N PHE A 221 16.38 40.91 -5.17
CA PHE A 221 15.62 41.46 -4.03
C PHE A 221 14.72 42.63 -4.44
N LYS A 222 15.22 43.55 -5.29
CA LYS A 222 14.44 44.67 -5.84
C LYS A 222 13.30 44.23 -6.76
N TRP A 223 13.43 43.08 -7.40
CA TRP A 223 12.41 42.55 -8.30
C TRP A 223 11.17 42.06 -7.55
N LEU A 224 11.36 41.51 -6.34
CA LEU A 224 10.26 41.05 -5.50
C LEU A 224 9.45 42.22 -4.93
N ASP A 225 8.15 41.99 -4.75
CA ASP A 225 7.35 42.89 -3.93
C ASP A 225 7.81 42.87 -2.48
N LYS A 226 7.60 43.97 -1.76
CA LYS A 226 8.01 44.10 -0.35
C LYS A 226 7.38 43.04 0.53
N VAL A 227 6.14 42.65 0.25
CA VAL A 227 5.42 41.62 0.99
C VAL A 227 6.02 40.23 0.71
N ASP A 228 6.29 39.92 -0.56
CA ASP A 228 6.92 38.66 -0.96
C ASP A 228 8.32 38.53 -0.38
N ALA A 229 9.12 39.60 -0.39
CA ALA A 229 10.44 39.62 0.21
C ALA A 229 10.41 39.40 1.74
N LEU A 230 9.42 39.98 2.43
CA LEU A 230 9.22 39.76 3.87
C LEU A 230 8.83 38.31 4.17
N PHE A 231 7.93 37.72 3.38
CA PHE A 231 7.58 36.31 3.52
C PHE A 231 8.76 35.39 3.21
N ALA A 232 9.53 35.70 2.17
CA ALA A 232 10.76 34.97 1.86
C ALA A 232 11.73 34.96 3.05
N TRP A 233 11.91 36.09 3.74
CA TRP A 233 12.71 36.19 4.94
C TRP A 233 12.15 35.37 6.11
N ARG A 234 10.86 35.53 6.42
CA ARG A 234 10.21 34.74 7.49
C ARG A 234 10.37 33.23 7.25
N ASP A 235 10.13 32.80 6.02
CA ASP A 235 10.17 31.38 5.66
C ASP A 235 11.60 30.85 5.69
N TRP A 236 12.59 31.68 5.34
CA TRP A 236 14.01 31.36 5.49
C TRP A 236 14.40 31.20 6.96
N VAL A 237 14.04 32.15 7.84
CA VAL A 237 14.29 32.06 9.29
C VAL A 237 13.66 30.78 9.87
N ALA A 238 12.39 30.51 9.53
CA ALA A 238 11.70 29.30 9.98
C ALA A 238 12.30 28.01 9.41
N ALA A 239 12.92 28.05 8.23
CA ALA A 239 13.65 26.90 7.67
C ALA A 239 14.98 26.68 8.38
N ASP A 240 15.71 27.74 8.73
CA ASP A 240 16.97 27.68 9.48
C ASP A 240 16.75 27.10 10.89
N ASP A 241 15.74 27.60 11.61
CA ASP A 241 15.35 27.09 12.94
C ASP A 241 15.00 25.60 12.89
N ARG A 242 14.18 25.18 11.91
CA ARG A 242 13.82 23.76 11.73
C ARG A 242 15.04 22.91 11.45
N LYS A 243 16.00 23.40 10.66
CA LYS A 243 17.23 22.66 10.37
C LYS A 243 18.09 22.50 11.62
N ALA A 244 18.22 23.54 12.44
CA ALA A 244 18.93 23.49 13.71
C ALA A 244 18.28 22.49 14.70
N ASP A 245 16.96 22.50 14.80
CA ASP A 245 16.19 21.56 15.63
C ASP A 245 16.33 20.12 15.13
N GLU A 246 16.28 19.89 13.82
CA GLU A 246 16.50 18.58 13.22
C GLU A 246 17.92 18.05 13.48
N GLU A 247 18.94 18.90 13.35
CA GLU A 247 20.33 18.52 13.62
C GLU A 247 20.53 18.18 15.10
N LYS A 248 19.94 18.98 16.00
CA LYS A 248 19.92 18.68 17.44
C LYS A 248 19.22 17.35 17.71
N ARG A 249 18.05 17.11 17.12
CA ARG A 249 17.29 15.85 17.27
C ARG A 249 18.08 14.66 16.72
N LYS A 250 18.73 14.79 15.55
CA LYS A 250 19.59 13.75 14.97
C LYS A 250 20.78 13.45 15.88
N LYS A 251 21.40 14.47 16.47
CA LYS A 251 22.51 14.30 17.43
C LYS A 251 22.07 13.59 18.71
N THR A 252 20.92 14.00 19.28
CA THR A 252 20.33 13.33 20.45
C THR A 252 20.01 11.88 20.13
N TYR A 253 19.31 11.60 19.04
CA TYR A 253 18.97 10.24 18.62
C TYR A 253 20.19 9.33 18.43
N ARG A 254 21.26 9.86 17.80
CA ARG A 254 22.53 9.12 17.66
C ARG A 254 23.17 8.80 19.00
N THR A 255 23.11 9.73 19.94
CA THR A 255 23.68 9.56 21.29
C THR A 255 22.87 8.55 22.08
N GLU A 256 21.54 8.66 22.08
CA GLU A 256 20.63 7.71 22.70
C GLU A 256 20.80 6.29 22.15
N ARG A 257 20.97 6.14 20.83
CA ARG A 257 21.25 4.83 20.22
C ARG A 257 22.57 4.24 20.72
N LYS A 258 23.65 5.02 20.74
CA LYS A 258 24.95 4.54 21.27
C LYS A 258 24.85 4.13 22.73
N ASN A 259 24.07 4.87 23.53
CA ASN A 259 23.86 4.56 24.94
C ASN A 259 23.06 3.26 25.10
N ARG A 260 22.04 3.01 24.26
CA ARG A 260 21.32 1.72 24.22
C ARG A 260 22.25 0.57 23.85
N ASP A 261 23.04 0.72 22.78
CA ASP A 261 23.98 -0.31 22.33
C ASP A 261 25.02 -0.61 23.42
N ALA A 262 25.53 0.41 24.10
CA ALA A 262 26.46 0.25 25.22
C ALA A 262 25.82 -0.46 26.43
N PHE A 263 24.55 -0.18 26.73
CA PHE A 263 23.83 -0.87 27.80
C PHE A 263 23.54 -2.33 27.45
N ASN A 264 23.18 -2.64 26.20
CA ASN A 264 23.05 -4.03 25.74
C ASN A 264 24.38 -4.79 25.88
N GLN A 265 25.50 -4.15 25.55
CA GLN A 265 26.81 -4.75 25.79
C GLN A 265 27.08 -5.01 27.28
N LEU A 266 26.65 -4.11 28.18
CA LEU A 266 26.73 -4.34 29.63
C LEU A 266 25.86 -5.54 30.06
N LEU A 267 24.68 -5.71 29.48
CA LEU A 267 23.83 -6.87 29.74
C LEU A 267 24.51 -8.17 29.28
N GLU A 268 25.07 -8.20 28.07
CA GLU A 268 25.83 -9.35 27.55
C GLU A 268 27.03 -9.70 28.43
N GLU A 269 27.83 -8.70 28.84
CA GLU A 269 28.92 -8.91 29.80
C GLU A 269 28.43 -9.49 31.13
N SER A 270 27.25 -9.05 31.60
CA SER A 270 26.65 -9.51 32.85
C SER A 270 26.13 -10.94 32.74
N VAL A 271 25.66 -11.35 31.56
CA VAL A 271 25.31 -12.75 31.25
C VAL A 271 26.57 -13.61 31.28
N VAL A 272 27.65 -13.21 30.60
CA VAL A 272 28.92 -13.97 30.56
C VAL A 272 29.54 -14.11 31.96
N ARG A 273 29.40 -13.08 32.82
CA ARG A 273 29.83 -13.13 34.22
C ARG A 273 28.89 -13.94 35.12
N ASN A 274 27.78 -14.46 34.59
CA ASN A 274 26.72 -15.18 35.31
C ASN A 274 26.02 -14.33 36.39
N ASN A 275 26.04 -13.00 36.24
CA ASN A 275 25.28 -12.08 37.10
C ASN A 275 23.79 -12.04 36.70
N ILE A 276 23.48 -12.36 35.44
CA ILE A 276 22.12 -12.52 34.92
C ILE A 276 21.95 -13.96 34.45
N ASN A 277 20.84 -14.59 34.83
CA ASN A 277 20.36 -15.86 34.32
C ASN A 277 18.82 -15.80 34.18
N ALA A 278 18.20 -16.87 33.67
CA ALA A 278 16.75 -16.96 33.43
C ALA A 278 15.86 -16.74 34.68
N LYS A 279 16.43 -16.71 35.89
CA LYS A 279 15.71 -16.48 37.16
C LYS A 279 16.07 -15.16 37.83
N THR A 280 16.97 -14.36 37.25
CA THR A 280 17.41 -13.10 37.83
C THR A 280 16.30 -12.05 37.75
N LEU A 281 16.01 -11.38 38.87
CA LEU A 281 15.04 -10.29 38.92
C LEU A 281 15.73 -8.94 38.70
N TRP A 282 15.02 -8.00 38.08
CA TRP A 282 15.52 -6.63 37.88
C TRP A 282 15.93 -5.95 39.19
N GLN A 283 15.17 -6.19 40.27
CA GLN A 283 15.45 -5.61 41.59
C GLN A 283 16.78 -6.07 42.18
N ASP A 284 17.22 -7.29 41.84
CA ASP A 284 18.48 -7.86 42.31
C ASP A 284 19.64 -7.45 41.40
N PHE A 285 19.37 -7.31 40.10
CA PHE A 285 20.38 -6.93 39.10
C PHE A 285 20.71 -5.42 39.13
N MET A 286 19.71 -4.55 39.16
CA MET A 286 19.90 -3.09 39.08
C MET A 286 20.90 -2.53 40.13
N PRO A 287 20.89 -2.94 41.41
CA PRO A 287 21.86 -2.48 42.40
C PRO A 287 23.33 -2.76 42.03
N THR A 288 23.59 -3.77 41.20
CA THR A 288 24.95 -4.14 40.75
C THR A 288 25.48 -3.25 39.64
N ILE A 289 24.60 -2.61 38.87
CA ILE A 289 24.93 -1.75 37.72
C ILE A 289 24.65 -0.25 37.95
N LYS A 290 24.06 0.12 39.09
CA LYS A 290 23.63 1.50 39.40
C LYS A 290 24.73 2.57 39.26
N ASP A 291 25.98 2.17 39.47
CA ASP A 291 27.15 3.05 39.41
C ASP A 291 27.89 2.97 38.06
N ASP A 292 27.49 2.07 37.16
CA ASP A 292 28.05 1.96 35.81
C ASP A 292 27.58 3.14 34.95
N GLU A 293 28.53 3.77 34.26
CA GLU A 293 28.30 4.93 33.40
C GLU A 293 27.31 4.61 32.27
N ARG A 294 27.33 3.38 31.73
CA ARG A 294 26.44 2.92 30.66
C ARG A 294 24.99 2.87 31.11
N TYR A 295 24.75 2.46 32.36
CA TYR A 295 23.41 2.51 32.97
C TYR A 295 22.97 3.95 33.25
N ARG A 296 23.83 4.78 33.84
CA ARG A 296 23.51 6.20 34.12
C ARG A 296 23.19 6.99 32.87
N ASN A 297 23.96 6.76 31.80
CA ASN A 297 23.76 7.44 30.53
C ASN A 297 22.40 7.11 29.92
N MET A 298 21.85 5.92 30.18
CA MET A 298 20.52 5.51 29.72
C MET A 298 19.35 6.17 30.47
N LEU A 299 19.58 6.74 31.66
CA LEU A 299 18.51 7.32 32.47
C LEU A 299 17.99 8.62 31.85
N GLY A 300 16.66 8.74 31.76
CA GLY A 300 15.98 9.95 31.26
C GLY A 300 15.99 10.11 29.74
N GLN A 301 16.48 9.11 28.99
CA GLN A 301 16.35 9.07 27.53
C GLN A 301 14.96 8.61 27.09
N GLY A 302 14.54 9.00 25.89
CA GLY A 302 13.32 8.49 25.28
C GLY A 302 13.48 7.08 24.69
N GLY A 303 12.38 6.32 24.64
CA GLY A 303 12.33 4.96 24.08
C GLY A 303 12.42 3.87 25.14
N SER A 304 12.98 2.71 24.77
CA SER A 304 13.14 1.56 25.68
C SER A 304 13.97 1.94 26.90
N THR A 305 13.42 1.67 28.08
CA THR A 305 14.07 1.90 29.35
C THR A 305 15.14 0.83 29.61
N PRO A 306 16.10 1.07 30.53
CA PRO A 306 17.04 0.02 30.96
C PRO A 306 16.35 -1.27 31.43
N ARG A 307 15.15 -1.14 32.01
CA ARG A 307 14.36 -2.28 32.46
C ARG A 307 13.78 -3.05 31.27
N ASP A 308 13.25 -2.36 30.26
CA ASP A 308 12.71 -3.02 29.07
C ASP A 308 13.81 -3.81 28.35
N LEU A 309 14.99 -3.22 28.16
CA LEU A 309 16.14 -3.92 27.55
C LEU A 309 16.61 -5.12 28.37
N PHE A 310 16.50 -5.05 29.70
CA PHE A 310 16.77 -6.18 30.57
C PHE A 310 15.69 -7.26 30.46
N GLU A 311 14.42 -6.90 30.39
CA GLU A 311 13.30 -7.84 30.21
C GLU A 311 13.40 -8.56 28.86
N ASP A 312 13.71 -7.83 27.78
CA ASP A 312 14.01 -8.42 26.46
C ASP A 312 15.16 -9.44 26.56
N LYS A 313 16.26 -9.06 27.24
CA LYS A 313 17.40 -9.97 27.41
C LYS A 313 17.09 -11.16 28.31
N LEU A 314 16.20 -10.99 29.30
CA LEU A 314 15.77 -12.05 30.20
C LEU A 314 14.83 -13.02 29.47
N GLU A 315 14.01 -12.54 28.55
CA GLU A 315 13.17 -13.37 27.68
C GLU A 315 14.04 -14.29 26.82
N ASP A 316 15.07 -13.75 26.14
CA ASP A 316 16.05 -14.54 25.38
C ASP A 316 16.68 -15.66 26.24
N LEU A 317 17.11 -15.32 27.47
CA LEU A 317 17.73 -16.29 28.38
C LEU A 317 16.74 -17.34 28.90
N THR A 318 15.47 -16.96 29.03
CA THR A 318 14.41 -17.86 29.49
C THR A 318 14.07 -18.85 28.39
N GLU A 319 13.99 -18.40 27.15
CA GLU A 319 13.81 -19.27 25.98
C GLU A 319 14.97 -20.26 25.86
N GLU A 320 16.23 -19.76 25.89
CA GLU A 320 17.42 -20.61 25.86
C GLU A 320 17.43 -21.64 27.00
N TYR A 321 17.01 -21.24 28.21
CA TYR A 321 16.89 -22.15 29.34
C TYR A 321 15.84 -23.24 29.12
N GLN A 322 14.68 -22.92 28.54
CA GLN A 322 13.66 -23.95 28.25
C GLN A 322 14.13 -24.91 27.16
N ASP A 323 14.73 -24.39 26.09
CA ASP A 323 15.27 -25.23 25.01
C ASP A 323 16.33 -26.19 25.54
N GLN A 324 17.28 -25.69 26.34
CA GLN A 324 18.30 -26.52 26.97
C GLN A 324 17.72 -27.51 27.97
N LYS A 325 16.67 -27.13 28.71
CA LYS A 325 15.97 -28.03 29.63
C LYS A 325 15.29 -29.17 28.89
N ASP A 326 14.65 -28.89 27.76
CA ASP A 326 14.00 -29.91 26.94
C ASP A 326 15.02 -30.89 26.34
N ILE A 327 16.20 -30.39 25.93
CA ILE A 327 17.33 -31.25 25.52
C ILE A 327 17.76 -32.17 26.67
N VAL A 328 17.97 -31.62 27.87
CA VAL A 328 18.38 -32.41 29.05
C VAL A 328 17.32 -33.44 29.43
N ILE A 329 16.03 -33.10 29.37
CA ILE A 329 14.94 -34.05 29.63
C ILE A 329 14.96 -35.21 28.63
N LYS A 330 15.13 -34.92 27.34
CA LYS A 330 15.24 -35.96 26.30
C LYS A 330 16.42 -36.89 26.56
N ILE A 331 17.59 -36.34 26.91
CA ILE A 331 18.77 -37.14 27.27
C ILE A 331 18.46 -38.09 28.44
N LEU A 332 17.78 -37.59 29.48
CA LEU A 332 17.40 -38.42 30.63
C LEU A 332 16.39 -39.51 30.27
N GLU A 333 15.47 -39.23 29.36
CA GLU A 333 14.51 -40.21 28.84
C GLU A 333 15.21 -41.30 28.00
N ASP A 334 16.11 -40.92 27.09
CA ASP A 334 16.88 -41.83 26.24
C ASP A 334 17.83 -42.72 27.06
N ALA A 335 18.46 -42.15 28.09
CA ALA A 335 19.31 -42.88 29.03
C ALA A 335 18.51 -43.72 30.05
N GLN A 336 17.17 -43.64 30.07
CA GLN A 336 16.29 -44.26 31.05
C GLN A 336 16.66 -43.94 32.52
N LEU A 337 17.24 -42.76 32.75
CA LEU A 337 17.73 -42.35 34.05
C LEU A 337 16.59 -41.74 34.88
N LYS A 338 16.19 -42.45 35.93
CA LYS A 338 15.27 -41.90 36.94
C LYS A 338 16.06 -41.15 37.98
N ILE A 339 16.07 -39.82 37.90
CA ILE A 339 16.62 -38.97 38.96
C ILE A 339 15.87 -39.26 40.26
N LYS A 340 16.58 -39.79 41.25
CA LYS A 340 16.09 -39.99 42.62
C LYS A 340 16.39 -38.75 43.47
N ALA A 341 15.68 -38.62 44.59
CA ALA A 341 15.80 -37.47 45.50
C ALA A 341 17.21 -37.30 46.15
N ASP A 342 18.05 -38.33 46.05
CA ASP A 342 19.42 -38.45 46.55
C ASP A 342 20.50 -38.42 45.44
N THR A 343 20.12 -38.13 44.20
CA THR A 343 21.09 -38.08 43.08
C THR A 343 22.02 -36.88 43.24
N ASP A 344 23.34 -37.11 43.27
CA ASP A 344 24.34 -36.06 43.36
C ASP A 344 24.59 -35.35 42.02
N TRP A 345 24.97 -34.06 42.10
CA TRP A 345 25.32 -33.24 40.93
C TRP A 345 26.40 -33.88 40.06
N LYS A 346 27.40 -34.52 40.69
CA LYS A 346 28.51 -35.16 39.98
C LYS A 346 28.03 -36.34 39.13
N THR A 347 27.19 -37.19 39.69
CA THR A 347 26.61 -38.34 38.99
C THR A 347 25.73 -37.90 37.82
N PHE A 348 24.87 -36.90 38.05
CA PHE A 348 24.03 -36.30 37.01
C PHE A 348 24.86 -35.73 35.85
N HIS A 349 25.93 -34.99 36.17
CA HIS A 349 26.78 -34.37 35.16
C HIS A 349 27.59 -35.40 34.38
N GLU A 350 28.14 -36.43 35.03
CA GLU A 350 28.88 -37.52 34.35
C GLU A 350 27.96 -38.29 33.39
N GLU A 351 26.74 -38.62 33.82
CA GLU A 351 25.75 -39.34 33.00
C GLU A 351 25.26 -38.51 31.79
N CYS A 352 25.10 -37.20 31.95
CA CYS A 352 24.70 -36.34 30.83
C CYS A 352 25.88 -35.96 29.91
N ALA A 353 27.12 -35.93 30.43
CA ALA A 353 28.31 -35.52 29.67
C ALA A 353 28.68 -36.49 28.54
N ASP A 354 28.22 -37.74 28.61
CA ASP A 354 28.43 -38.74 27.57
C ASP A 354 27.60 -38.47 26.30
N HIS A 355 26.58 -37.60 26.37
CA HIS A 355 25.73 -37.25 25.23
C HIS A 355 26.25 -35.99 24.50
N ASP A 356 26.34 -36.07 23.16
CA ASP A 356 26.82 -34.97 22.32
C ASP A 356 25.94 -33.70 22.43
N ASP A 357 24.63 -33.86 22.60
CA ASP A 357 23.68 -32.76 22.75
C ASP A 357 23.85 -31.99 24.08
N PHE A 358 24.45 -32.60 25.10
CA PHE A 358 24.72 -31.94 26.39
C PHE A 358 25.86 -30.93 26.30
N LYS A 359 26.77 -31.06 25.32
CA LYS A 359 27.90 -30.13 25.12
C LYS A 359 27.45 -28.72 24.75
N GLY A 360 26.23 -28.56 24.24
CA GLY A 360 25.61 -27.26 23.92
C GLY A 360 24.92 -26.59 25.11
N VAL A 361 24.78 -27.26 26.25
CA VAL A 361 24.10 -26.73 27.44
C VAL A 361 25.07 -25.94 28.30
N SER A 362 24.73 -24.70 28.63
CA SER A 362 25.55 -23.88 29.53
C SER A 362 25.66 -24.51 30.92
N ALA A 363 26.85 -24.48 31.53
CA ALA A 363 27.08 -25.04 32.87
C ALA A 363 26.15 -24.44 33.95
N VAL A 364 25.78 -23.16 33.80
CA VAL A 364 24.81 -22.50 34.70
C VAL A 364 23.42 -23.06 34.50
N ASN A 365 22.99 -23.23 33.24
CA ASN A 365 21.68 -23.79 32.94
C ASN A 365 21.60 -25.26 33.33
N ALA A 366 22.64 -26.06 33.07
CA ALA A 366 22.72 -27.46 33.52
C ALA A 366 22.50 -27.57 35.04
N LYS A 367 23.13 -26.68 35.83
CA LYS A 367 22.96 -26.65 37.29
C LYS A 367 21.55 -26.24 37.70
N LEU A 368 21.00 -25.20 37.07
CA LEU A 368 19.63 -24.74 37.34
C LEU A 368 18.57 -25.78 36.96
N ILE A 369 18.79 -26.53 35.88
CA ILE A 369 17.93 -27.62 35.42
C ILE A 369 17.99 -28.78 36.42
N TYR A 370 19.19 -29.21 36.83
CA TYR A 370 19.35 -30.23 37.86
C TYR A 370 18.64 -29.86 39.17
N GLU A 371 18.84 -28.64 39.67
CA GLU A 371 18.16 -28.16 40.88
C GLU A 371 16.63 -28.14 40.69
N SER A 372 16.14 -27.77 39.50
CA SER A 372 14.72 -27.78 39.16
C SER A 372 14.15 -29.20 39.13
N LEU A 373 14.86 -30.16 38.53
CA LEU A 373 14.44 -31.56 38.44
C LEU A 373 14.48 -32.23 39.82
N LEU A 374 15.52 -31.99 40.62
CA LEU A 374 15.63 -32.50 41.98
C LEU A 374 14.53 -31.95 42.90
N ARG A 375 14.17 -30.67 42.74
CA ARG A 375 13.05 -30.08 43.48
C ARG A 375 11.73 -30.74 43.09
N LYS A 376 11.50 -30.94 41.79
CA LYS A 376 10.30 -31.62 41.28
C LYS A 376 10.18 -33.04 41.83
N THR A 377 11.26 -33.84 41.82
CA THR A 377 11.24 -35.21 42.35
C THR A 377 11.03 -35.26 43.86
N LYS A 378 11.60 -34.32 44.62
CA LYS A 378 11.36 -34.19 46.08
C LYS A 378 9.92 -33.79 46.39
N ASP A 379 9.36 -32.86 45.63
CA ASP A 379 7.97 -32.43 45.80
C ASP A 379 6.99 -33.55 45.41
N GLU A 380 7.24 -34.27 44.33
CA GLU A 380 6.48 -35.47 43.94
C GLU A 380 6.55 -36.57 45.01
N ALA A 381 7.73 -36.87 45.55
CA ALA A 381 7.89 -37.83 46.64
C ALA A 381 7.12 -37.40 47.90
N ARG A 382 7.18 -36.11 48.27
CA ARG A 382 6.44 -35.55 49.41
C ARG A 382 4.92 -35.59 49.16
N HIS A 383 4.48 -35.34 47.93
CA HIS A 383 3.07 -35.44 47.56
C HIS A 383 2.59 -36.89 47.62
N ALA A 384 3.35 -37.84 47.06
CA ALA A 384 3.06 -39.27 47.14
C ALA A 384 2.98 -39.74 48.60
N GLU A 385 3.91 -39.31 49.47
CA GLU A 385 3.88 -39.63 50.89
C GLU A 385 2.62 -39.09 51.59
N LYS A 386 2.21 -37.85 51.26
CA LYS A 386 0.96 -37.26 51.78
C LYS A 386 -0.27 -38.03 51.29
N GLU A 387 -0.32 -38.44 50.02
CA GLU A 387 -1.44 -39.22 49.48
C GLU A 387 -1.51 -40.61 50.14
N VAL A 388 -0.38 -41.30 50.30
CA VAL A 388 -0.32 -42.58 51.03
C VAL A 388 -0.83 -42.41 52.47
N LYS A 389 -0.46 -41.33 53.16
CA LYS A 389 -0.98 -41.02 54.51
C LYS A 389 -2.50 -40.78 54.53
N LYS A 390 -3.04 -40.07 53.53
CA LYS A 390 -4.50 -39.86 53.39
C LYS A 390 -5.23 -41.17 53.14
N ILE A 391 -4.71 -42.01 52.24
CA ILE A 391 -5.27 -43.31 51.90
C ILE A 391 -5.28 -44.22 53.14
N ARG A 392 -4.16 -44.29 53.87
CA ARG A 392 -4.05 -45.03 55.14
C ARG A 392 -5.09 -44.58 56.17
N ARG A 393 -5.26 -43.26 56.34
CA ARG A 393 -6.23 -42.70 57.29
C ARG A 393 -7.66 -43.06 56.92
N ARG A 394 -8.07 -42.83 55.68
CA ARG A 394 -9.43 -43.17 55.24
C ARG A 394 -9.71 -44.67 55.37
N PHE A 395 -8.70 -45.52 55.13
CA PHE A 395 -8.87 -46.98 55.27
C PHE A 395 -9.06 -47.37 56.73
N ALA A 396 -8.34 -46.71 57.64
CA ALA A 396 -8.54 -46.87 59.08
C ALA A 396 -9.92 -46.36 59.54
N GLU A 397 -10.43 -45.26 58.99
CA GLU A 397 -11.80 -44.76 59.23
C GLU A 397 -12.85 -45.80 58.79
N LEU A 398 -12.69 -46.40 57.60
CA LEU A 398 -13.58 -47.46 57.12
C LEU A 398 -13.58 -48.69 58.06
N LEU A 399 -12.41 -49.08 58.58
CA LEU A 399 -12.30 -50.18 59.55
C LEU A 399 -12.98 -49.85 60.89
N ASP A 400 -12.91 -48.58 61.32
CA ASP A 400 -13.55 -48.11 62.54
C ASP A 400 -15.08 -48.06 62.40
N GLU A 401 -15.60 -47.52 61.28
CA GLU A 401 -17.04 -47.51 60.96
C GLU A 401 -17.65 -48.92 60.90
N CYS A 402 -16.83 -49.90 60.52
CA CYS A 402 -17.20 -51.30 60.43
C CYS A 402 -17.05 -52.06 61.75
N ASP A 403 -16.66 -51.39 62.85
CA ASP A 403 -16.41 -51.98 64.17
C ASP A 403 -15.46 -53.19 64.12
N VAL A 404 -14.43 -53.11 63.26
CA VAL A 404 -13.48 -54.21 63.10
C VAL A 404 -12.60 -54.33 64.36
N PRO A 405 -12.57 -55.49 65.04
CA PRO A 405 -11.68 -55.69 66.19
C PRO A 405 -10.20 -55.47 65.84
N THR A 406 -9.39 -54.99 66.78
CA THR A 406 -7.96 -54.69 66.55
C THR A 406 -7.02 -55.86 66.81
N ASP A 407 -7.51 -56.87 67.52
CA ASP A 407 -6.79 -58.08 67.96
C ASP A 407 -6.84 -59.23 66.95
N ILE A 408 -7.51 -59.03 65.82
CA ILE A 408 -7.67 -60.03 64.76
C ILE A 408 -6.63 -59.86 63.64
N SER A 409 -6.39 -60.92 62.88
CA SER A 409 -5.53 -60.84 61.71
C SER A 409 -6.17 -60.03 60.59
N TYR A 410 -5.35 -59.48 59.68
CA TYR A 410 -5.82 -58.75 58.49
C TYR A 410 -6.83 -59.56 57.67
N ASP A 411 -6.60 -60.86 57.48
CA ASP A 411 -7.52 -61.73 56.71
C ASP A 411 -8.88 -61.90 57.41
N ALA A 412 -8.88 -61.89 58.74
CA ALA A 412 -10.10 -61.90 59.54
C ALA A 412 -10.82 -60.55 59.48
N ALA A 413 -10.09 -59.44 59.52
CA ALA A 413 -10.62 -58.09 59.35
C ALA A 413 -11.29 -57.89 57.97
N MET A 414 -10.63 -58.34 56.90
CA MET A 414 -11.20 -58.33 55.55
C MET A 414 -12.44 -59.23 55.44
N SER A 415 -12.49 -60.33 56.21
CA SER A 415 -13.69 -61.19 56.29
C SER A 415 -14.87 -60.50 57.01
N VAL A 416 -14.60 -59.62 57.99
CA VAL A 416 -15.63 -58.79 58.63
C VAL A 416 -16.19 -57.77 57.65
N LEU A 417 -15.33 -57.07 56.91
CA LEU A 417 -15.74 -56.15 55.85
C LEU A 417 -16.56 -56.86 54.76
N LYS A 418 -16.23 -58.12 54.44
CA LYS A 418 -17.00 -58.95 53.50
C LYS A 418 -18.40 -59.29 54.01
N LYS A 419 -18.56 -59.56 55.31
CA LYS A 419 -19.87 -59.81 55.93
C LYS A 419 -20.75 -58.55 55.96
N GLN A 420 -20.15 -57.37 56.04
CA GLN A 420 -20.84 -56.08 56.06
C GLN A 420 -21.01 -55.44 54.68
N GLY A 421 -20.55 -56.09 53.60
CA GLY A 421 -20.68 -55.60 52.23
C GLY A 421 -19.70 -54.48 51.84
N GLN A 422 -18.73 -54.15 52.71
CA GLN A 422 -17.74 -53.07 52.50
C GLN A 422 -16.41 -53.57 51.90
N PHE A 423 -16.32 -54.85 51.58
CA PHE A 423 -15.11 -55.47 51.02
C PHE A 423 -14.71 -54.91 49.66
N GLU A 424 -15.68 -54.68 48.76
CA GLU A 424 -15.40 -54.11 47.43
C GLU A 424 -14.91 -52.67 47.56
N VAL A 425 -15.54 -51.88 48.43
CA VAL A 425 -15.17 -50.50 48.74
C VAL A 425 -13.73 -50.43 49.26
N ALA A 426 -13.34 -51.34 50.16
CA ALA A 426 -11.98 -51.43 50.70
C ALA A 426 -10.92 -51.78 49.63
N ILE A 427 -11.27 -52.63 48.66
CA ILE A 427 -10.38 -53.02 47.56
C ILE A 427 -10.27 -51.90 46.51
N GLU A 428 -11.39 -51.30 46.11
CA GLU A 428 -11.40 -50.18 45.16
C GLU A 428 -10.64 -48.98 45.71
N MET A 429 -10.78 -48.71 47.01
CA MET A 429 -10.13 -47.59 47.67
C MET A 429 -8.61 -47.76 47.81
N VAL A 430 -8.14 -48.99 48.05
CA VAL A 430 -6.72 -49.31 48.14
C VAL A 430 -6.46 -50.61 47.40
N PRO A 431 -6.17 -50.60 46.09
CA PRO A 431 -6.00 -51.82 45.31
C PRO A 431 -4.79 -52.69 45.74
N ASP A 432 -3.73 -52.05 46.22
CA ASP A 432 -2.50 -52.74 46.66
C ASP A 432 -2.68 -53.37 48.05
N ASP A 433 -2.56 -54.70 48.11
CA ASP A 433 -2.69 -55.48 49.34
C ASP A 433 -1.63 -55.12 50.39
N ARG A 434 -0.42 -54.72 49.96
CA ARG A 434 0.64 -54.31 50.88
C ARG A 434 0.26 -53.03 51.60
N ILE A 435 -0.29 -52.06 50.86
CA ILE A 435 -0.74 -50.78 51.42
C ILE A 435 -1.95 -50.99 52.34
N ARG A 436 -2.88 -51.89 51.99
CA ARG A 436 -4.00 -52.27 52.87
C ARG A 436 -3.55 -52.91 54.18
N ARG A 437 -2.60 -53.85 54.13
CA ARG A 437 -2.03 -54.44 55.35
C ARG A 437 -1.33 -53.41 56.22
N ASP A 438 -0.54 -52.51 55.61
CA ASP A 438 0.10 -51.40 56.33
C ASP A 438 -0.92 -50.44 56.96
N ALA A 439 -2.04 -50.17 56.26
CA ALA A 439 -3.13 -49.35 56.76
C ALA A 439 -3.91 -50.04 57.90
N PHE A 440 -4.07 -51.36 57.85
CA PHE A 440 -4.65 -52.16 58.94
C PHE A 440 -3.75 -52.16 60.19
N LEU A 441 -2.44 -52.34 60.02
CA LEU A 441 -1.48 -52.20 61.13
C LEU A 441 -1.50 -50.78 61.72
N TYR A 442 -1.62 -49.77 60.86
CA TYR A 442 -1.82 -48.38 61.30
C TYR A 442 -3.11 -48.23 62.12
N TYR A 443 -4.23 -48.83 61.69
CA TYR A 443 -5.49 -48.85 62.45
C TYR A 443 -5.35 -49.53 63.82
N CYS A 444 -4.78 -50.73 63.89
CA CYS A 444 -4.57 -51.46 65.14
C CYS A 444 -3.72 -50.65 66.13
N THR A 445 -2.61 -50.08 65.67
CA THR A 445 -1.72 -49.26 66.52
C THR A 445 -2.37 -47.96 67.00
N HIS A 446 -3.22 -47.33 66.19
CA HIS A 446 -3.92 -46.10 66.57
C HIS A 446 -5.07 -46.33 67.57
N ARG A 447 -5.70 -47.51 67.54
CA ARG A 447 -6.83 -47.86 68.42
C ARG A 447 -6.40 -48.59 69.69
N GLU A 448 -5.28 -49.35 69.67
CA GLU A 448 -4.65 -49.92 70.88
C GLU A 448 -3.89 -48.88 71.72
N GLY A 449 -3.43 -47.78 71.09
CA GLY A 449 -2.78 -46.65 71.77
C GLY A 449 -3.73 -45.69 72.49
N GLY A 450 -4.93 -46.15 72.90
CA GLY A 450 -6.01 -45.32 73.42
C GLY A 450 -5.61 -44.38 74.57
N GLY A 451 -5.72 -43.08 74.31
CA GLY A 451 -5.70 -42.03 75.32
C GLY A 451 -5.72 -40.61 74.71
N ASP A 452 -6.92 -40.08 74.49
CA ASP A 452 -7.27 -38.65 74.48
C ASP A 452 -6.22 -37.65 73.96
N ALA A 453 -6.25 -37.29 72.66
CA ALA A 453 -5.66 -36.01 72.25
C ALA A 453 -6.21 -35.40 70.95
N ASP A 454 -6.55 -36.17 69.92
CA ASP A 454 -6.68 -35.58 68.57
C ASP A 454 -8.12 -35.43 68.02
N HIS A 455 -9.13 -36.00 68.68
CA HIS A 455 -10.51 -35.88 68.23
C HIS A 455 -11.11 -34.46 68.42
N HIS A 456 -10.43 -33.59 69.17
CA HIS A 456 -10.86 -32.21 69.43
C HIS A 456 -10.15 -31.13 68.59
N ARG A 457 -9.17 -31.47 67.74
CA ARG A 457 -8.48 -30.47 66.92
C ARG A 457 -9.10 -30.24 65.53
N MET A 458 -10.08 -31.04 65.14
CA MET A 458 -10.63 -31.04 63.76
C MET A 458 -11.90 -30.22 63.56
N THR A 459 -12.61 -29.80 64.62
CA THR A 459 -13.80 -28.92 64.48
C THR A 459 -13.48 -27.42 64.42
N ALA A 460 -12.21 -27.01 64.61
CA ALA A 460 -11.82 -25.60 64.69
C ALA A 460 -11.16 -25.02 63.42
N MET A 461 -10.92 -25.81 62.36
CA MET A 461 -10.27 -25.33 61.14
C MET A 461 -11.18 -25.19 59.91
N SER A 462 -12.48 -25.44 60.04
CA SER A 462 -13.48 -25.27 58.96
C SER A 462 -14.33 -24.00 59.07
N GLY A 463 -14.00 -23.08 59.99
CA GLY A 463 -14.79 -21.86 60.25
C GLY A 463 -13.97 -20.58 60.35
N SER A 464 -13.23 -20.19 59.31
CA SER A 464 -12.76 -18.80 59.17
C SER A 464 -12.40 -18.46 57.72
N SER A 465 -13.37 -17.93 56.98
CA SER A 465 -13.18 -16.92 55.91
C SER A 465 -14.50 -16.65 55.21
N LYS A 466 -15.29 -15.73 55.78
CA LYS A 466 -16.32 -14.94 55.09
C LYS A 466 -16.76 -13.81 56.03
N ASP A 467 -16.16 -12.64 55.84
CA ASP A 467 -16.77 -11.31 56.02
C ASP A 467 -15.74 -10.27 55.54
N ASP A 468 -15.96 -9.61 54.41
CA ASP A 468 -16.72 -8.35 54.24
C ASP A 468 -15.81 -7.12 54.30
N GLY A 469 -15.18 -6.80 53.17
CA GLY A 469 -14.50 -5.54 52.90
C GLY A 469 -15.34 -4.63 52.02
N LYS A 470 -16.49 -4.15 52.53
CA LYS A 470 -17.23 -3.04 51.89
C LYS A 470 -16.53 -1.72 52.23
N GLY A 471 -15.90 -1.14 51.21
CA GLY A 471 -15.35 0.20 51.25
C GLY A 471 -16.44 1.25 51.51
N GLN A 472 -16.31 1.94 52.65
CA GLN A 472 -17.01 3.19 52.93
C GLN A 472 -16.05 4.33 52.57
N GLN A 473 -16.30 5.01 51.45
CA GLN A 473 -15.67 6.28 51.14
C GLN A 473 -16.72 7.37 51.31
N GLN A 474 -16.68 8.01 52.48
CA GLN A 474 -17.48 9.18 52.81
C GLN A 474 -17.02 10.37 51.95
N ARG A 475 -17.99 10.97 51.26
CA ARG A 475 -17.93 12.33 50.75
C ARG A 475 -17.97 13.30 51.94
N HIS A 476 -16.91 14.08 52.12
CA HIS A 476 -17.02 15.37 52.79
C HIS A 476 -17.01 16.46 51.74
N GLY A 477 -18.13 17.16 51.64
CA GLY A 477 -18.21 18.50 51.07
C GLY A 477 -18.36 19.51 52.20
N GLY A 478 -17.73 20.67 52.00
CA GLY A 478 -18.15 21.94 52.59
C GLY A 478 -17.09 22.67 53.41
N HIS A 479 -16.30 23.53 52.77
CA HIS A 479 -16.45 25.00 52.81
C HIS A 479 -15.61 25.64 51.71
#